data_AF-A0A8T6RDS8-F1
#
_entry.id   AF-A0A8T6RDS8-F1
#
_cell.length_a   1.000
_cell.length_b   1.000
_cell.length_c   1.000
_cell.angle_alpha   90.00
_cell.angle_beta   90.00
_cell.angle_gamma   90.00
#
_symmetry.space_group_name_H-M   'P 1'
#
loop_
_entity.id
_entity.type
_entity.pdbx_description
1 polymer ?
#
loop_
_entity_poly.entity_id
_entity_poly.type
_entity_poly.pdbx_seq_one_letter_code
_entity_poly.pdbx_strand_id
1 'polypeptide(L)'
;MDAWSDGDYSTYDHVDGSVIYHVPMEHSDFNGDEAGYTTFTSCEQKGWAFWWMVAMLAGWNAQTPTTTMAITSSTGAASITTTSRNLDMNLIPISIGGIVTIMIVSAIL
;
A
#
# COMPACT_ATOMS: atom_id res chain seq x y z
N MET A 1 5.29 9.30 -0.48
CA MET A 1 6.72 9.02 -0.32
C MET A 1 7.42 10.14 -1.03
N ASP A 2 8.32 10.85 -0.36
CA ASP A 2 8.76 12.21 -0.74
C ASP A 2 9.76 12.20 -1.92
N ALA A 3 9.88 11.05 -2.60
CA ALA A 3 10.61 10.90 -3.84
C ALA A 3 9.77 11.24 -5.07
N TRP A 4 8.45 11.47 -4.92
CA TRP A 4 7.54 11.78 -6.02
C TRP A 4 6.95 13.17 -5.85
N SER A 5 7.01 14.00 -6.90
CA SER A 5 6.40 15.34 -6.95
C SER A 5 5.86 15.58 -8.35
N ASP A 6 4.60 16.01 -8.48
CA ASP A 6 3.97 16.39 -9.77
C ASP A 6 4.11 15.39 -10.94
N GLY A 7 4.27 14.10 -10.65
CA GLY A 7 4.46 13.07 -11.68
C GLY A 7 5.92 12.74 -11.99
N ASP A 8 6.86 13.44 -11.37
CA ASP A 8 8.29 13.20 -11.46
C ASP A 8 8.81 12.38 -10.27
N TYR A 9 9.84 11.56 -10.53
CA TYR A 9 10.44 10.65 -9.56
C TYR A 9 11.92 10.94 -9.37
N SER A 10 12.30 11.22 -8.11
CA SER A 10 13.68 11.46 -7.73
C SER A 10 14.35 10.18 -7.25
N THR A 11 15.46 9.81 -7.90
CA THR A 11 16.25 8.61 -7.60
C THR A 11 17.74 8.88 -7.78
N TYR A 12 18.58 8.12 -7.08
CA TYR A 12 20.00 8.01 -7.39
C TYR A 12 20.39 6.57 -7.67
N ASP A 13 21.46 6.40 -8.45
CA ASP A 13 22.03 5.10 -8.76
C ASP A 13 23.04 4.71 -7.68
N HIS A 14 22.76 3.61 -6.99
CA HIS A 14 23.68 2.99 -6.05
C HIS A 14 24.30 1.75 -6.69
N VAL A 15 25.62 1.73 -6.82
CA VAL A 15 26.34 0.61 -7.43
C VAL A 15 26.90 -0.30 -6.33
N ASP A 16 26.48 -1.56 -6.34
CA ASP A 16 27.04 -2.63 -5.50
C ASP A 16 27.64 -3.72 -6.40
N GLY A 17 28.97 -3.69 -6.56
CA GLY A 17 29.68 -4.54 -7.50
C GLY A 17 29.21 -4.31 -8.94
N SER A 18 28.47 -5.26 -9.51
CA SER A 18 27.94 -5.19 -10.88
C SER A 18 26.45 -4.88 -10.95
N VAL A 19 25.78 -4.67 -9.80
CA VAL A 19 24.35 -4.37 -9.73
C VAL A 19 24.15 -2.88 -9.51
N ILE A 20 23.24 -2.28 -10.28
CA ILE A 20 22.81 -0.89 -10.11
C ILE A 20 21.43 -0.92 -9.47
N TYR A 21 21.30 -0.27 -8.31
CA TYR A 21 20.03 -0.05 -7.63
C TYR A 21 19.57 1.38 -7.84
N HIS A 22 18.32 1.56 -8.26
CA HIS A 22 17.65 2.85 -8.28
C HIS A 22 17.03 3.08 -6.91
N VAL A 23 17.68 3.90 -6.10
CA VAL A 23 17.25 4.17 -4.72
C VAL A 23 16.45 5.47 -4.69
N PRO A 24 15.19 5.46 -4.21
CA PRO A 24 14.41 6.69 -4.06
C PRO A 24 15.15 7.68 -3.17
N MET A 25 15.22 8.93 -3.60
CA MET A 25 15.71 10.05 -2.80
C MET A 25 14.65 11.14 -2.71
N GLU A 26 14.78 12.04 -1.73
CA GLU A 26 13.87 13.18 -1.60
C GLU A 26 13.92 14.05 -2.85
N HIS A 27 12.73 14.41 -3.35
CA HIS A 27 12.57 15.27 -4.51
C HIS A 27 13.04 16.68 -4.19
N SER A 28 13.68 17.35 -5.16
CA SER A 28 14.25 18.70 -4.96
C SER A 28 13.22 19.75 -4.55
N ASP A 29 11.95 19.55 -4.88
CA ASP A 29 10.85 20.45 -4.49
C ASP A 29 10.60 20.46 -2.97
N PHE A 30 11.14 19.48 -2.25
CA PHE A 30 11.05 19.38 -0.79
C PHE A 30 12.30 19.89 -0.08
N ASN A 31 13.30 20.38 -0.84
CA ASN A 31 14.50 20.99 -0.29
C ASN A 31 14.19 22.44 0.09
N GLY A 32 13.84 22.67 1.35
CA GLY A 32 13.55 24.00 1.88
C GLY A 32 13.75 24.09 3.38
N ASP A 33 13.52 25.29 3.90
CA ASP A 33 13.66 25.61 5.34
C ASP A 33 12.41 26.32 5.87
N GLU A 34 11.25 26.11 5.24
CA GLU A 34 10.02 26.77 5.69
C GLU A 34 9.54 26.23 7.04
N ALA A 35 9.88 24.99 7.37
CA ALA A 35 9.53 24.32 8.62
C ALA A 35 10.75 23.68 9.30
N GLY A 36 11.92 24.33 9.24
CA GLY A 36 13.14 23.85 9.91
C GLY A 36 13.77 22.67 9.19
N TYR A 37 14.48 22.94 8.10
CA TYR A 37 15.11 21.98 7.19
C TYR A 37 14.14 21.08 6.42
N THR A 38 12.88 21.50 6.28
CA THR A 38 11.88 20.85 5.42
C THR A 38 10.89 21.89 4.89
N THR A 39 10.06 21.47 3.93
CA THR A 39 8.98 22.29 3.37
C THR A 39 7.63 21.94 3.97
N PHE A 40 6.67 22.87 3.93
CA PHE A 40 5.30 22.60 4.36
C PHE A 40 4.67 21.47 3.54
N THR A 41 4.88 21.48 2.22
CA THR A 41 4.37 20.45 1.30
C THR A 41 4.93 19.06 1.65
N SER A 42 6.22 18.97 1.98
CA SER A 42 6.84 17.71 2.42
C SER A 42 6.19 17.19 3.71
N CYS A 43 5.92 18.09 4.67
CA CYS A 43 5.24 17.75 5.92
C CYS A 43 3.82 17.21 5.68
N GLU A 44 3.05 17.85 4.79
CA GLU A 44 1.70 17.39 4.44
C GLU A 44 1.71 15.99 3.82
N GLN A 45 2.63 15.74 2.90
CA GLN A 45 2.78 14.43 2.25
C GLN A 45 3.15 13.32 3.23
N LYS A 46 4.12 13.57 4.12
CA LYS A 46 4.48 12.65 5.21
C LYS A 46 3.29 12.44 6.15
N GLY A 47 2.51 13.48 6.42
CA GLY A 47 1.28 13.43 7.22
C GLY A 47 0.22 12.51 6.63
N TRP A 48 -0.07 12.62 5.33
CA TRP A 48 -1.03 11.72 4.65
C TRP A 48 -0.56 10.27 4.64
N ALA A 49 0.73 10.04 4.39
CA ALA A 49 1.30 8.69 4.42
C ALA A 49 1.21 8.07 5.83
N PHE A 50 1.53 8.85 6.86
CA PHE A 50 1.40 8.42 8.26
C PHE A 50 -0.06 8.13 8.63
N TRP A 51 -0.98 9.04 8.27
CA TRP A 51 -2.40 8.83 8.52
C TRP A 51 -2.90 7.56 7.87
N TRP A 52 -2.51 7.30 6.62
CA TRP A 52 -2.87 6.07 5.91
C TRP A 52 -2.33 4.82 6.60
N MET A 53 -1.06 4.85 7.03
CA MET A 53 -0.46 3.76 7.79
C MET A 53 -1.26 3.47 9.07
N VAL A 54 -1.63 4.52 9.82
CA VAL A 54 -2.44 4.39 11.03
C VAL A 54 -3.85 3.88 10.72
N ALA A 55 -4.47 4.34 9.64
CA ALA A 55 -5.78 3.86 9.21
C ALA A 55 -5.75 2.36 8.88
N MET A 56 -4.72 1.89 8.14
CA MET A 56 -4.51 0.47 7.87
C MET A 56 -4.34 -0.34 9.15
N LEU A 57 -3.53 0.15 10.10
CA LEU A 57 -3.35 -0.50 11.41
C LEU A 57 -4.65 -0.53 12.24
N ALA A 58 -5.52 0.47 12.07
CA ALA A 58 -6.85 0.51 12.68
C ALA A 58 -7.87 -0.42 11.98
N GLY A 59 -7.46 -1.15 10.94
CA GLY A 59 -8.32 -2.08 10.20
C GLY A 59 -9.17 -1.43 9.11
N TRP A 60 -8.90 -0.18 8.75
CA TRP A 60 -9.47 0.40 7.54
C TRP A 60 -8.76 -0.28 6.39
N ASN A 61 -9.48 -1.04 5.56
CA ASN A 61 -8.86 -1.75 4.45
C ASN A 61 -9.08 -0.96 3.16
N ALA A 62 -8.01 -0.78 2.38
CA ALA A 62 -8.12 -0.23 1.04
C ALA A 62 -9.01 -1.15 0.19
N GLN A 63 -9.95 -0.58 -0.57
CA GLN A 63 -10.62 -1.35 -1.61
C GLN A 63 -9.57 -1.80 -2.61
N THR A 64 -9.50 -3.10 -2.89
CA THR A 64 -8.64 -3.61 -3.95
C THR A 64 -9.09 -2.93 -5.24
N PRO A 65 -8.23 -2.17 -5.93
CA PRO A 65 -8.64 -1.51 -7.16
C PRO A 65 -9.12 -2.60 -8.11
N THR A 66 -10.42 -2.60 -8.42
CA THR A 66 -10.95 -3.47 -9.45
C THR A 66 -10.40 -2.92 -10.75
N THR A 67 -9.30 -3.52 -11.22
CA THR A 67 -8.77 -3.25 -12.55
C THR A 67 -9.80 -3.79 -13.54
N THR A 68 -10.83 -3.00 -13.84
CA THR A 68 -11.71 -3.22 -14.98
C THR A 68 -10.86 -2.95 -16.20
N MET A 69 -10.10 -3.95 -16.63
CA MET A 69 -9.49 -3.95 -17.95
C MET A 69 -10.66 -3.88 -18.94
N ALA A 70 -10.81 -2.74 -19.61
CA ALA A 70 -11.69 -2.64 -20.75
C ALA A 70 -11.16 -3.60 -21.82
N ILE A 71 -11.74 -4.80 -21.87
CA ILE A 71 -11.48 -5.77 -22.93
C ILE A 71 -12.09 -5.16 -24.19
N THR A 72 -11.28 -4.49 -25.00
CA THR A 72 -11.63 -4.19 -26.39
C THR A 72 -11.82 -5.53 -27.08
N SER A 73 -13.07 -5.87 -27.39
CA SER A 73 -13.48 -7.10 -28.06
C SER A 73 -12.83 -7.19 -29.44
N SER A 74 -11.65 -7.79 -29.55
CA SER A 74 -11.18 -8.37 -30.80
C SER A 74 -11.66 -9.82 -30.84
N THR A 75 -12.54 -10.09 -31.81
CA THR A 75 -13.10 -11.40 -32.11
C THR A 75 -12.00 -12.45 -32.28
N GLY A 76 -11.83 -13.30 -31.28
CA GLY A 76 -10.97 -14.47 -31.33
C GLY A 76 -11.31 -15.39 -30.15
N ALA A 77 -12.06 -16.46 -30.41
CA ALA A 77 -12.46 -17.42 -29.39
C ALA A 77 -11.23 -18.13 -28.80
N ALA A 78 -10.86 -17.76 -27.57
CA ALA A 78 -9.91 -18.51 -26.75
C ALA A 78 -10.61 -18.89 -25.44
N SER A 79 -10.85 -20.19 -25.26
CA SER A 79 -11.43 -20.76 -24.05
C SER A 79 -10.47 -20.58 -22.87
N ILE A 80 -10.82 -19.68 -21.95
CA ILE A 80 -10.09 -19.52 -20.69
C ILE A 80 -10.65 -20.53 -19.69
N THR A 81 -9.91 -21.62 -19.45
CA THR A 81 -10.17 -22.54 -18.34
C THR A 81 -9.60 -21.93 -17.06
N THR A 82 -10.45 -21.33 -16.23
CA THR A 82 -10.09 -20.88 -14.88
C THR A 82 -10.04 -22.08 -13.94
N THR A 83 -8.87 -22.68 -13.75
CA THR A 83 -8.64 -23.58 -12.61
C THR A 83 -8.55 -22.74 -11.34
N SER A 84 -9.65 -22.67 -10.60
CA SER A 84 -9.69 -22.19 -9.22
C SER A 84 -8.74 -23.04 -8.37
N ARG A 85 -7.60 -22.47 -7.94
CA ARG A 85 -6.84 -23.02 -6.82
C ARG A 85 -7.44 -22.48 -5.54
N ASN A 86 -8.25 -23.33 -4.90
CA ASN A 86 -8.74 -23.13 -3.55
C ASN A 86 -7.53 -23.15 -2.60
N LEU A 87 -7.11 -21.97 -2.14
CA LEU A 87 -6.18 -21.89 -1.02
C LEU A 87 -7.05 -21.87 0.24
N ASP A 88 -7.37 -23.07 0.72
CA ASP A 88 -7.83 -23.30 2.10
C ASP A 88 -6.71 -22.90 3.06
N MET A 89 -6.46 -21.60 3.19
CA MET A 89 -5.82 -21.06 4.37
C MET A 89 -6.86 -21.06 5.46
N ASN A 90 -6.81 -22.10 6.27
CA ASN A 90 -7.36 -22.15 7.62
C ASN A 90 -6.73 -21.04 8.48
N LEU A 91 -7.08 -19.79 8.16
CA LEU A 91 -6.89 -18.62 8.98
C LEU A 91 -8.06 -18.63 9.95
N ILE A 92 -7.76 -18.98 11.19
CA ILE A 92 -8.58 -18.69 12.36
C ILE A 92 -9.19 -17.29 12.13
N PRO A 93 -10.52 -17.14 12.00
CA PRO A 93 -11.09 -15.85 11.68
C PRO A 93 -10.89 -14.93 12.88
N ILE A 94 -9.86 -14.08 12.81
CA ILE A 94 -9.72 -12.88 13.64
C ILE A 94 -10.71 -11.84 13.08
N SER A 95 -11.98 -12.23 12.98
CA SER A 95 -13.10 -11.34 12.77
C SER A 95 -13.38 -10.66 14.09
N ILE A 96 -13.79 -9.40 14.04
CA ILE A 96 -14.22 -8.58 15.19
C ILE A 96 -15.29 -9.31 16.03
N GLY A 97 -16.00 -10.30 15.47
CA GLY A 97 -16.92 -11.18 16.22
C GLY A 97 -16.27 -12.27 17.10
N GLY A 98 -15.02 -12.67 16.82
CA GLY A 98 -14.30 -13.69 17.59
C GLY A 98 -13.74 -13.17 18.93
N ILE A 99 -13.39 -11.89 19.00
CA ILE A 99 -12.93 -11.25 20.25
C ILE A 99 -14.09 -11.13 21.24
N VAL A 100 -15.31 -10.87 20.76
CA VAL A 100 -16.51 -10.72 21.59
C VAL A 100 -16.90 -12.04 22.28
N THR A 101 -16.71 -13.19 21.61
CA THR A 101 -17.05 -14.49 22.21
C THR A 101 -16.07 -14.90 23.31
N ILE A 102 -14.78 -14.58 23.19
CA ILE A 102 -13.78 -14.89 24.23
C ILE A 102 -13.99 -14.05 25.50
N MET A 103 -14.42 -12.80 25.36
CA MET A 103 -14.70 -11.91 26.50
C MET A 103 -15.95 -12.32 27.29
N ILE A 104 -16.95 -12.94 26.64
CA ILE A 104 -18.18 -13.39 27.32
C ILE A 104 -17.94 -14.67 28.13
N VAL A 105 -17.12 -15.61 27.63
CA VAL A 105 -16.84 -16.86 28.36
C VAL A 105 -15.99 -16.61 29.61
N SER A 106 -15.12 -15.58 29.58
CA SER A 106 -14.27 -15.22 30.74
C SER A 106 -15.01 -14.44 31.83
N ALA A 107 -16.25 -14.00 31.58
CA ALA A 107 -17.08 -13.27 32.54
C ALA A 107 -18.11 -14.18 33.26
N ILE A 108 -18.15 -15.48 32.93
CA ILE A 108 -19.13 -16.46 33.46
C ILE A 108 -18.43 -17.60 34.23
N LEU A 109 -17.12 -17.53 34.44
CA LEU A 109 -16.33 -18.48 35.24
C LEU A 109 -15.57 -17.73 36.34
#